data_AF-A0A5C6X6G9-F1
#
_entry.id   AF-A0A5C6X6G9-F1
#
_cell.length_a   1.000
_cell.length_b   1.000
_cell.length_c   1.000
_cell.angle_alpha   90.00
_cell.angle_beta   90.00
_cell.angle_gamma   90.00
#
_symmetry.space_group_name_H-M   'P 1'
#
loop_
_entity.id
_entity.type
_entity.pdbx_description
1 polymer ?
#
loop_
_entity_poly.entity_id
_entity_poly.type
_entity_poly.pdbx_seq_one_letter_code
_entity_poly.pdbx_strand_id
1 'polypeptide(L)'
;MTDLPHDLPAGDAAPHEADITRLTVDGKSITLIGTAHISQESVETVRRILSAEKPETVCVELDSERFKALTEEQNFQDLNLREVIRKGQLTFLMARLALMAFQRRMGSYTGVKPGAEMAAAIELADELGLEVELVDRNVRTTLLRAWRKTSFWRRSAVAMSLLAGVFDRNEMGEEELAELRQSHNIGAILDELGEAMPSVKTVLVDERDLFMAHHIRNAPGQNIAAVVGAAHVPGLVRRLKAADTPEEARQVDEVPPRSTFSKLLPWLIPAIVIAVFVLGFFRADPGEFQNAAIAWVLANGSLSALGTLVALGHPLTIIAAFIAAPITSLNPTIGAGMVTAFVQTFVAPPKVRDLENIGDDIAEWRGWWSNRLARIFLVFFLSSLGSSLGTFVAFGWLKNLV
;
A
#
# COMPACT_ATOMS: atom_id res chain seq x y z
N MET A 1 50.35 1.75 -39.59
CA MET A 1 49.39 2.50 -40.42
C MET A 1 48.46 1.47 -41.00
N THR A 2 47.30 1.19 -40.41
CA THR A 2 46.23 2.16 -40.16
C THR A 2 45.51 1.91 -38.83
N ASP A 3 45.07 3.03 -38.27
CA ASP A 3 44.56 3.23 -36.93
C ASP A 3 43.20 2.58 -36.67
N LEU A 4 43.04 2.09 -35.43
CA LEU A 4 41.75 1.86 -34.79
C LEU A 4 41.14 3.22 -34.42
N PRO A 5 39.85 3.47 -34.67
CA PRO A 5 39.19 4.63 -34.10
C PRO A 5 38.93 4.38 -32.61
N HIS A 6 39.69 5.10 -31.78
CA HIS A 6 39.25 5.56 -30.47
C HIS A 6 38.06 6.50 -30.68
N ASP A 7 36.95 6.25 -29.99
CA ASP A 7 36.12 7.25 -29.30
C ASP A 7 34.81 6.59 -28.84
N LEU A 8 34.82 6.12 -27.59
CA LEU A 8 33.60 6.02 -26.80
C LEU A 8 33.48 7.36 -26.05
N PRO A 9 32.39 8.12 -26.20
CA PRO A 9 32.23 9.33 -25.42
C PRO A 9 32.06 8.94 -23.96
N ALA A 10 32.96 9.42 -23.11
CA ALA A 10 32.76 9.44 -21.67
C ALA A 10 31.49 10.27 -21.40
N GLY A 11 30.42 9.60 -20.98
CA GLY A 11 29.22 10.24 -20.47
C GLY A 11 29.50 10.78 -19.08
N ASP A 12 30.26 11.88 -19.01
CA ASP A 12 30.46 12.69 -17.82
C ASP A 12 29.47 13.86 -17.90
N ALA A 13 28.19 13.56 -17.66
CA ALA A 13 27.18 14.59 -17.48
C ALA A 13 27.17 14.94 -15.99
N ALA A 14 27.77 16.07 -15.63
CA ALA A 14 27.57 16.68 -14.32
C ALA A 14 26.05 16.87 -14.09
N PRO A 15 25.52 16.66 -12.86
CA PRO A 15 24.11 16.88 -12.58
C PRO A 15 23.75 18.33 -12.92
N HIS A 16 22.68 18.53 -13.68
CA HIS A 16 22.21 19.87 -13.99
C HIS A 16 21.92 20.64 -12.68
N GLU A 17 22.40 21.89 -12.58
CA GLU A 17 22.03 22.84 -11.50
C GLU A 17 20.51 23.04 -11.34
N ALA A 18 19.71 22.52 -12.27
CA ALA A 18 18.25 22.63 -12.34
C ALA A 18 17.50 21.97 -11.17
N ASP A 19 18.11 21.00 -10.46
CA ASP A 19 17.43 20.22 -9.42
C ASP A 19 17.66 20.74 -7.98
N ILE A 20 18.37 21.87 -7.84
CA ILE A 20 18.70 22.46 -6.54
C ILE A 20 18.00 23.81 -6.41
N THR A 21 17.15 23.98 -5.39
CA THR A 21 16.50 25.26 -5.11
C THR A 21 16.92 25.79 -3.75
N ARG A 22 17.51 26.99 -3.71
CA ARG A 22 17.94 27.65 -2.47
C ARG A 22 16.96 28.76 -2.08
N LEU A 23 16.59 28.79 -0.80
CA LEU A 23 15.61 29.70 -0.25
C LEU A 23 16.10 30.24 1.09
N THR A 24 15.67 31.46 1.44
CA THR A 24 15.81 31.98 2.79
C THR A 24 14.42 32.20 3.39
N VAL A 25 14.15 31.55 4.52
CA VAL A 25 12.84 31.56 5.19
C VAL A 25 13.07 31.75 6.68
N ASP A 26 12.45 32.78 7.28
CA ASP A 26 12.59 33.13 8.70
C ASP A 26 14.05 33.23 9.20
N GLY A 27 14.96 33.68 8.34
CA GLY A 27 16.40 33.79 8.65
C GLY A 27 17.19 32.50 8.44
N LYS A 28 16.54 31.38 8.13
CA LYS A 28 17.19 30.10 7.80
C LYS A 28 17.50 30.00 6.32
N SER A 29 18.66 29.44 5.98
CA SER A 29 19.04 29.00 4.64
C SER A 29 18.53 27.57 4.41
N ILE A 30 17.72 27.37 3.37
CA ILE A 30 17.13 26.08 3.02
C ILE A 30 17.55 25.72 1.59
N THR A 31 18.26 24.60 1.44
CA THR A 31 18.61 24.00 0.15
C THR A 31 17.70 22.80 -0.11
N LEU A 32 16.78 22.92 -1.07
CA LEU A 32 15.97 21.80 -1.56
C LEU A 32 16.74 21.05 -2.64
N ILE A 33 16.92 19.74 -2.45
CA ILE A 33 17.58 18.83 -3.38
C ILE A 33 16.49 17.92 -3.97
N GLY A 34 16.08 18.20 -5.20
CA GLY A 34 15.11 17.39 -5.94
C GLY A 34 15.76 16.11 -6.44
N THR A 35 15.15 14.96 -6.16
CA THR A 35 15.66 13.65 -6.58
C THR A 35 14.67 12.94 -7.48
N ALA A 36 15.18 12.26 -8.51
CA ALA A 36 14.41 11.26 -9.24
C ALA A 36 14.52 9.94 -8.47
N HIS A 37 13.41 9.49 -7.88
CA HIS A 37 13.39 8.24 -7.14
C HIS A 37 13.91 7.11 -8.04
N ILE A 38 14.91 6.36 -7.56
CA ILE A 38 15.54 5.26 -8.29
C ILE A 38 16.58 5.71 -9.33
N SER A 39 17.28 6.84 -9.09
CA SER A 39 18.42 7.28 -9.92
C SER A 39 19.74 7.25 -9.14
N GLN A 40 20.74 6.58 -9.70
CA GLN A 40 22.10 6.57 -9.15
C GLN A 40 22.72 7.98 -9.17
N GLU A 41 22.41 8.77 -10.19
CA GLU A 41 22.83 10.17 -10.30
C GLU A 41 22.24 11.03 -9.16
N SER A 42 21.00 10.76 -8.75
CA SER A 42 20.41 11.44 -7.58
C SER A 42 21.15 11.09 -6.28
N VAL A 43 21.58 9.84 -6.11
CA VAL A 43 22.39 9.42 -4.95
C VAL A 43 23.72 10.17 -4.90
N GLU A 44 24.43 10.24 -6.02
CA GLU A 44 25.72 10.94 -6.12
C GLU A 44 25.57 12.45 -5.90
N THR A 45 24.51 13.04 -6.45
CA THR A 45 24.17 14.45 -6.27
C THR A 45 23.92 14.78 -4.80
N VAL A 46 23.11 13.98 -4.11
CA VAL A 46 22.87 14.12 -2.67
C VAL A 46 24.18 14.06 -1.89
N ARG A 47 25.01 13.03 -2.13
CA ARG A 47 26.29 12.86 -1.41
C ARG A 47 27.23 14.05 -1.62
N ARG A 48 27.34 14.54 -2.86
CA ARG A 48 28.18 15.67 -3.23
C ARG A 48 27.72 16.97 -2.56
N ILE A 49 26.42 17.28 -2.60
CA ILE A 49 25.88 18.53 -2.04
C ILE A 49 26.02 18.54 -0.52
N LEU A 50 25.60 17.47 0.16
CA LEU A 50 25.67 17.40 1.61
C LEU A 50 27.12 17.46 2.13
N SER A 51 28.07 16.83 1.42
CA SER A 51 29.50 16.90 1.76
C SER A 51 30.08 18.30 1.58
N ALA A 52 29.60 19.06 0.59
CA ALA A 52 30.08 20.40 0.28
C ALA A 52 29.45 21.47 1.17
N GLU A 53 28.13 21.43 1.37
CA GLU A 53 27.38 22.45 2.13
C GLU A 53 27.42 22.21 3.64
N LYS A 54 27.58 20.96 4.09
CA LYS A 54 27.60 20.56 5.51
C LYS A 54 26.53 21.28 6.33
N PRO A 55 25.24 21.08 5.99
CA PRO A 55 24.14 21.70 6.70
C PRO A 55 24.11 21.24 8.16
N GLU A 56 23.49 22.04 9.03
CA GLU A 56 23.28 21.66 10.43
C GLU A 56 22.22 20.55 10.53
N THR A 57 21.24 20.58 9.63
CA THR A 57 20.15 19.59 9.59
C THR A 57 19.86 19.13 8.16
N VAL A 58 19.68 17.82 8.01
CA VAL A 58 19.28 17.14 6.78
C VAL A 58 17.85 16.62 6.95
N CYS A 59 16.93 17.22 6.22
CA CYS A 59 15.53 16.78 6.13
C CYS A 59 15.40 15.73 5.02
N VAL A 60 14.70 14.62 5.28
CA VAL A 60 14.45 13.58 4.26
C VAL A 60 12.96 13.29 4.10
N GLU A 61 12.51 13.08 2.85
CA GLU A 61 11.14 12.68 2.51
C GLU A 61 10.84 11.22 2.92
N LEU A 62 10.87 10.96 4.22
CA LEU A 62 10.55 9.66 4.82
C LEU A 62 9.70 9.88 6.07
N ASP A 63 8.82 8.91 6.31
CA ASP A 63 8.17 8.75 7.61
C ASP A 63 8.93 7.75 8.47
N SER A 64 8.64 7.72 9.77
CA SER A 64 9.34 6.84 10.72
C SER A 64 9.23 5.35 10.43
N GLU A 65 8.16 4.87 9.79
CA GLU A 65 8.02 3.45 9.42
C GLU A 65 8.92 3.12 8.22
N ARG A 66 8.93 4.01 7.21
CA ARG A 66 9.81 3.86 6.04
C ARG A 66 11.28 4.04 6.40
N PHE A 67 11.61 4.96 7.30
CA PHE A 67 12.96 5.12 7.82
C PHE A 67 13.47 3.81 8.44
N LYS A 68 12.71 3.22 9.38
CA LYS A 68 13.06 1.93 9.99
C LYS A 68 13.21 0.82 8.95
N ALA A 69 12.33 0.79 7.94
CA ALA A 69 12.42 -0.21 6.88
C ALA A 69 13.67 -0.05 6.00
N LEU A 70 14.24 1.15 5.89
CA LEU A 70 15.46 1.44 5.13
C LEU A 70 16.73 1.25 5.95
N THR A 71 16.71 1.57 7.25
CA THR A 71 17.90 1.52 8.12
C THR A 71 18.06 0.21 8.88
N GLU A 72 16.96 -0.48 9.20
CA GLU A 72 17.03 -1.78 9.87
C GLU A 72 17.13 -2.89 8.82
N GLU A 73 18.26 -3.60 8.77
CA GLU A 73 18.32 -4.93 8.16
C GLU A 73 17.40 -5.87 8.96
N GLN A 74 16.16 -6.00 8.53
CA GLN A 74 15.20 -6.83 9.25
C GLN A 74 15.51 -8.31 9.04
N ASN A 75 16.19 -8.90 10.01
CA ASN A 75 16.38 -10.32 10.13
C ASN A 75 15.02 -11.00 10.34
N PHE A 76 14.44 -11.48 9.24
CA PHE A 76 13.24 -12.31 9.22
C PHE A 76 13.34 -13.56 10.10
N GLN A 77 14.57 -14.00 10.39
CA GLN A 77 14.88 -15.15 11.21
C GLN A 77 14.40 -14.98 12.66
N ASP A 78 14.27 -13.73 13.15
CA ASP A 78 13.88 -13.44 14.52
C ASP A 78 12.36 -13.17 14.68
N LEU A 79 11.60 -13.11 13.58
CA LEU A 79 10.16 -12.89 13.64
C LEU A 79 9.43 -14.15 14.13
N ASN A 80 8.99 -14.11 15.39
CA ASN A 80 8.08 -15.11 15.92
C ASN A 80 6.68 -14.92 15.31
N LEU A 81 6.44 -15.56 14.16
CA LEU A 81 5.19 -15.46 13.41
C LEU A 81 3.96 -15.73 14.28
N ARG A 82 4.03 -16.69 15.20
CA ARG A 82 2.93 -17.02 16.13
C ARG A 82 2.55 -15.84 17.02
N GLU A 83 3.54 -15.07 17.47
CA GLU A 83 3.31 -13.89 18.31
C GLU A 83 2.67 -12.74 17.52
N VAL A 84 3.13 -12.49 16.30
CA VAL A 84 2.56 -11.48 15.39
C VAL A 84 1.08 -11.77 15.10
N ILE A 85 0.76 -13.05 14.85
CA ILE A 85 -0.61 -13.52 14.61
C ILE A 85 -1.46 -13.37 15.87
N ARG A 86 -0.93 -13.74 17.05
CA ARG A 86 -1.63 -13.60 18.33
C ARG A 86 -1.94 -12.14 18.68
N LYS A 87 -1.05 -11.21 18.29
CA LYS A 87 -1.22 -9.77 18.47
C LYS A 87 -2.14 -9.13 17.40
N GLY A 88 -2.69 -9.91 16.46
CA GLY A 88 -3.56 -9.38 15.40
C GLY A 88 -2.83 -8.52 14.37
N GLN A 89 -1.50 -8.58 14.33
CA GLN A 89 -0.65 -7.75 13.46
C GLN A 89 -0.39 -8.39 12.09
N LEU A 90 -1.12 -9.46 11.76
CA LEU A 90 -0.94 -10.18 10.49
C LEU A 90 -1.15 -9.25 9.30
N THR A 91 -2.21 -8.43 9.30
CA THR A 91 -2.48 -7.47 8.21
C THR A 91 -1.35 -6.46 8.00
N PHE A 92 -0.70 -6.01 9.08
CA PHE A 92 0.45 -5.12 9.03
C PHE A 92 1.68 -5.82 8.44
N LEU A 93 1.97 -7.04 8.91
CA LEU A 93 3.04 -7.88 8.34
C LEU A 93 2.82 -8.12 6.84
N MET A 94 1.57 -8.38 6.44
CA MET A 94 1.22 -8.62 5.04
C MET A 94 1.38 -7.38 4.17
N ALA A 95 0.94 -6.20 4.64
CA ALA A 95 1.17 -4.94 3.93
C ALA A 95 2.67 -4.66 3.74
N ARG A 96 3.48 -4.96 4.78
CA ARG A 96 4.94 -4.81 4.72
C ARG A 96 5.58 -5.75 3.70
N LEU A 97 5.16 -7.02 3.66
CA LEU A 97 5.65 -8.00 2.68
C LEU A 97 5.27 -7.63 1.25
N ALA A 98 4.04 -7.16 1.02
CA ALA A 98 3.59 -6.71 -0.29
C ALA A 98 4.40 -5.50 -0.78
N LEU A 99 4.65 -4.51 0.09
CA LEU A 99 5.48 -3.36 -0.22
C LEU A 99 6.92 -3.78 -0.56
N MET A 100 7.49 -4.71 0.21
CA MET A 100 8.82 -5.25 -0.07
C MET A 100 8.89 -5.97 -1.41
N ALA A 101 7.91 -6.81 -1.73
CA ALA A 101 7.85 -7.50 -3.02
C ALA A 101 7.78 -6.50 -4.18
N PHE A 102 6.97 -5.45 -4.04
CA PHE A 102 6.92 -4.35 -4.99
C PHE A 102 8.27 -3.63 -5.13
N GLN A 103 8.93 -3.31 -4.01
CA GLN A 103 10.23 -2.65 -3.99
C GLN A 103 11.34 -3.49 -4.64
N ARG A 104 11.37 -4.81 -4.38
CA ARG A 104 12.33 -5.73 -5.03
C ARG A 104 12.13 -5.77 -6.54
N ARG A 105 10.87 -5.86 -6.97
CA ARG A 105 10.52 -5.85 -8.40
C ARG A 105 10.89 -4.53 -9.08
N MET A 106 10.70 -3.39 -8.43
CA MET A 106 11.12 -2.09 -8.97
C MET A 106 12.65 -1.98 -9.05
N GLY A 107 13.37 -2.40 -8.01
CA GLY A 107 14.84 -2.36 -7.98
C GLY A 107 15.52 -3.27 -9.00
N SER A 108 14.89 -4.37 -9.43
CA SER A 108 15.45 -5.24 -10.48
C SER A 108 15.47 -4.61 -11.88
N TYR A 109 14.64 -3.58 -12.15
CA TYR A 109 14.62 -2.93 -13.46
C TYR A 109 15.68 -1.82 -13.61
N THR A 110 16.16 -1.26 -12.51
CA THR A 110 17.02 -0.07 -12.48
C THR A 110 18.35 -0.28 -11.76
N GLY A 111 18.51 -1.37 -11.00
CA GLY A 111 19.69 -1.65 -10.17
C GLY A 111 19.76 -0.82 -8.88
N VAL A 112 18.90 0.20 -8.73
CA VAL A 112 18.85 1.11 -7.58
C VAL A 112 17.63 0.76 -6.73
N LYS A 113 17.79 0.65 -5.41
CA LYS A 113 16.65 0.41 -4.50
C LYS A 113 15.79 1.69 -4.43
N PRO A 114 14.45 1.59 -4.44
CA PRO A 114 13.60 2.75 -4.18
C PRO A 114 13.94 3.41 -2.83
N GLY A 115 14.16 4.72 -2.83
CA GLY A 115 14.59 5.47 -1.64
C GLY A 115 16.09 5.42 -1.35
N ALA A 116 16.92 4.93 -2.28
CA ALA A 116 18.38 4.92 -2.13
C ALA A 116 18.96 6.33 -1.94
N GLU A 117 18.34 7.34 -2.55
CA GLU A 117 18.70 8.74 -2.40
C GLU A 117 18.48 9.26 -0.96
N MET A 118 17.36 8.88 -0.33
CA MET A 118 17.12 9.21 1.10
C MET A 118 18.02 8.40 2.02
N ALA A 119 18.25 7.11 1.72
CA ALA A 119 19.16 6.27 2.50
C ALA A 119 20.59 6.85 2.47
N ALA A 120 21.08 7.26 1.30
CA ALA A 120 22.39 7.89 1.18
C ALA A 120 22.48 9.25 1.91
N ALA A 121 21.39 10.02 1.96
CA ALA A 121 21.34 11.24 2.75
C ALA A 121 21.48 10.95 4.25
N ILE A 122 20.79 9.93 4.75
CA ILE A 122 20.83 9.50 6.15
C ILE A 122 22.22 8.96 6.51
N GLU A 123 22.76 8.05 5.70
CA GLU A 123 24.10 7.48 5.90
C GLU A 123 25.16 8.58 5.99
N LEU A 124 25.15 9.51 5.04
CA LEU A 124 26.13 10.59 5.01
C LEU A 124 25.93 11.60 6.15
N ALA A 125 24.69 11.87 6.55
CA ALA A 125 24.41 12.70 7.72
C ALA A 125 24.98 12.07 9.00
N ASP A 126 24.83 10.76 9.18
CA ASP A 126 25.41 10.02 10.31
C ASP A 126 26.96 10.05 10.28
N GLU A 127 27.57 9.81 9.11
CA GLU A 127 29.03 9.89 8.91
C GLU A 127 29.61 11.27 9.24
N LEU A 128 28.88 12.33 8.91
CA LEU A 128 29.29 13.73 9.14
C LEU A 128 28.82 14.30 10.48
N GLY A 129 28.04 13.54 11.26
CA GLY A 129 27.47 13.99 12.54
C GLY A 129 26.44 15.12 12.40
N LEU A 130 25.69 15.14 11.29
CA LEU A 130 24.62 16.10 11.02
C LEU A 130 23.30 15.62 11.64
N GLU A 131 22.43 16.55 12.00
CA GLU A 131 21.10 16.20 12.50
C GLU A 131 20.19 15.73 11.35
N VAL A 132 19.41 14.67 11.56
CA VAL A 132 18.49 14.14 10.55
C VAL A 132 17.05 14.32 11.01
N GLU A 133 16.22 14.96 10.19
CA GLU A 133 14.79 15.16 10.44
C GLU A 133 13.95 14.45 9.38
N LEU A 134 12.97 13.66 9.85
CA LEU A 134 12.00 12.96 8.99
C LEU A 134 10.82 13.89 8.74
N VAL A 135 10.65 14.38 7.51
CA VAL A 135 9.70 15.47 7.24
C VAL A 135 8.41 15.02 6.57
N ASP A 136 8.27 13.75 6.22
CA ASP A 136 7.10 13.27 5.47
C ASP A 136 6.06 12.58 6.35
N ARG A 137 4.81 12.65 5.88
CA ARG A 137 3.64 12.09 6.53
C ARG A 137 3.66 10.57 6.43
N ASN A 138 3.13 9.90 7.46
CA ASN A 138 2.97 8.45 7.45
C ASN A 138 2.23 7.97 6.19
N VAL A 139 2.85 7.04 5.45
CA VAL A 139 2.31 6.54 4.18
C VAL A 139 0.91 5.94 4.33
N ARG A 140 0.62 5.24 5.44
CA ARG A 140 -0.71 4.68 5.70
C ARG A 140 -1.74 5.78 5.92
N THR A 141 -1.41 6.85 6.65
CA THR A 141 -2.26 8.04 6.79
C THR A 141 -2.55 8.65 5.42
N THR A 142 -1.50 8.90 4.62
CA THR A 142 -1.60 9.46 3.26
C THR A 142 -2.54 8.63 2.38
N LEU A 143 -2.32 7.31 2.28
CA LEU A 143 -3.12 6.42 1.44
C LEU A 143 -4.57 6.30 1.94
N LEU A 144 -4.79 6.16 3.24
CA LEU A 144 -6.14 6.07 3.81
C LEU A 144 -6.91 7.37 3.59
N ARG A 145 -6.24 8.51 3.68
CA ARG A 145 -6.85 9.81 3.46
C ARG A 145 -7.17 10.05 1.99
N ALA A 146 -6.27 9.68 1.07
CA ALA A 146 -6.52 9.75 -0.36
C ALA A 146 -7.75 8.91 -0.70
N TRP A 147 -7.76 7.66 -0.22
CA TRP A 147 -8.91 6.77 -0.36
C TRP A 147 -10.17 7.42 0.20
N ARG A 148 -10.18 7.90 1.46
CA ARG A 148 -11.39 8.45 2.10
C ARG A 148 -11.90 9.76 1.49
N LYS A 149 -11.04 10.57 0.86
CA LYS A 149 -11.44 11.82 0.17
C LYS A 149 -11.89 11.61 -1.28
N THR A 150 -11.44 10.55 -1.95
CA THR A 150 -11.93 10.22 -3.30
C THR A 150 -13.39 9.78 -3.27
N SER A 151 -14.20 10.14 -4.26
CA SER A 151 -15.60 9.69 -4.35
C SER A 151 -15.72 8.18 -4.64
N PHE A 152 -16.82 7.55 -4.24
CA PHE A 152 -17.04 6.10 -4.44
C PHE A 152 -16.90 5.67 -5.91
N TRP A 153 -17.45 6.46 -6.84
CA TRP A 153 -17.35 6.21 -8.27
C TRP A 153 -15.90 6.20 -8.78
N ARG A 154 -15.10 7.19 -8.39
CA ARG A 154 -13.69 7.27 -8.79
C ARG A 154 -12.84 6.16 -8.16
N ARG A 155 -13.12 5.80 -6.90
CA ARG A 155 -12.49 4.61 -6.26
C ARG A 155 -12.80 3.34 -7.03
N SER A 156 -14.05 3.17 -7.45
CA SER A 156 -14.50 2.01 -8.22
C SER A 156 -13.86 1.96 -9.61
N ALA A 157 -13.72 3.12 -10.27
CA ALA A 157 -13.03 3.24 -11.55
C ALA A 157 -11.55 2.84 -11.43
N VAL A 158 -10.81 3.36 -10.44
CA VAL A 158 -9.41 2.96 -10.21
C VAL A 158 -9.30 1.47 -9.90
N ALA A 159 -10.16 0.94 -9.03
CA ALA A 159 -10.16 -0.49 -8.73
C ALA A 159 -10.41 -1.33 -10.00
N MET A 160 -11.33 -0.90 -10.87
CA MET A 160 -11.61 -1.57 -12.14
C MET A 160 -10.42 -1.48 -13.10
N SER A 161 -9.76 -0.32 -13.22
CA SER A 161 -8.57 -0.13 -14.06
C SER A 161 -7.40 -1.00 -13.59
N LEU A 162 -7.16 -1.07 -12.28
CA LEU A 162 -6.13 -1.95 -11.70
C LEU A 162 -6.45 -3.42 -11.95
N LEU A 163 -7.71 -3.83 -11.79
CA LEU A 163 -8.15 -5.20 -12.11
C LEU A 163 -7.96 -5.49 -13.60
N ALA A 164 -8.35 -4.57 -14.49
CA ALA A 164 -8.18 -4.71 -15.94
C ALA A 164 -6.70 -4.90 -16.30
N GLY A 165 -5.79 -4.10 -15.73
CA GLY A 165 -4.35 -4.23 -15.95
C GLY A 165 -3.74 -5.54 -15.43
N VAL A 166 -4.36 -6.22 -14.46
CA VAL A 166 -3.93 -7.57 -14.02
C VAL A 166 -4.39 -8.65 -15.01
N PHE A 167 -5.50 -8.43 -15.71
CA PHE A 167 -6.00 -9.33 -16.75
C PHE A 167 -5.36 -9.06 -18.12
N ASP A 168 -4.77 -7.87 -18.30
CA ASP A 168 -4.07 -7.50 -19.52
C ASP A 168 -2.66 -8.12 -19.52
N ARG A 169 -2.49 -9.18 -20.31
CA ARG A 169 -1.22 -9.92 -20.47
C ARG A 169 -0.42 -9.43 -21.67
N ASN A 170 -0.61 -8.19 -22.09
CA ASN A 170 0.25 -7.62 -23.12
C ASN A 170 1.62 -7.38 -22.48
N GLU A 171 2.57 -8.27 -22.79
CA GLU A 171 3.99 -8.00 -22.62
C GLU A 171 4.26 -6.66 -23.28
N MET A 172 4.46 -5.61 -22.47
CA MET A 172 4.73 -4.27 -22.97
C MET A 172 5.92 -4.36 -23.91
N GLY A 173 5.70 -4.05 -25.19
CA GLY A 173 6.74 -4.13 -26.21
C GLY A 173 7.88 -3.16 -25.88
N GLU A 174 9.09 -3.49 -26.33
CA GLU A 174 10.29 -2.64 -26.14
C GLU A 174 10.08 -1.21 -26.62
N GLU A 175 9.22 -1.02 -27.62
CA GLU A 175 8.82 0.25 -28.24
C GLU A 175 7.92 1.09 -27.31
N GLU A 176 6.94 0.47 -26.65
CA GLU A 176 6.05 1.12 -25.67
C GLU A 176 6.81 1.46 -24.37
N LEU A 177 7.76 0.60 -23.99
CA LEU A 177 8.72 0.89 -22.91
C LEU A 177 9.68 2.03 -23.28
N ALA A 178 10.09 2.12 -24.55
CA ALA A 178 10.95 3.20 -25.04
C ALA A 178 10.22 4.55 -25.07
N GLU A 179 8.94 4.59 -25.45
CA GLU A 179 8.11 5.80 -25.34
C GLU A 179 7.94 6.25 -23.90
N LEU A 180 7.68 5.33 -22.96
CA LEU A 180 7.62 5.67 -21.53
C LEU A 180 8.96 6.18 -20.99
N ARG A 181 10.09 5.58 -21.40
CA ARG A 181 11.44 6.05 -21.05
C ARG A 181 11.76 7.42 -21.66
N GLN A 182 11.20 7.72 -22.83
CA GLN A 182 11.38 9.01 -23.51
C GLN A 182 10.43 10.10 -23.00
N SER A 183 9.40 9.76 -22.22
CA SER A 183 8.55 10.75 -21.54
C SER A 183 9.34 11.45 -20.41
N HIS A 184 10.18 12.42 -20.79
CA HIS A 184 11.04 13.20 -19.90
C HIS A 184 10.27 14.17 -18.99
N ASN A 185 9.00 13.88 -18.68
CA ASN A 185 8.25 14.67 -17.74
C ASN A 185 7.25 13.79 -16.98
N ILE A 186 7.77 13.06 -16.00
CA ILE A 186 6.94 12.42 -14.95
C ILE A 186 5.94 13.44 -14.39
N GLY A 187 6.32 14.72 -14.32
CA GLY A 187 5.42 15.82 -13.96
C GLY A 187 4.18 15.93 -14.85
N ALA A 188 4.30 15.77 -16.17
CA ALA A 188 3.16 15.84 -17.10
C ALA A 188 2.19 14.67 -16.93
N ILE A 189 2.70 13.45 -16.70
CA ILE A 189 1.85 12.27 -16.42
C ILE A 189 1.15 12.42 -15.06
N LEU A 190 1.87 12.94 -14.05
CA LEU A 190 1.29 13.24 -12.73
C LEU A 190 0.26 14.37 -12.79
N ASP A 191 0.46 15.33 -13.70
CA ASP A 191 -0.49 16.42 -13.93
C ASP A 191 -1.75 15.92 -14.63
N GLU A 192 -1.64 15.09 -15.66
CA GLU A 192 -2.78 14.48 -16.35
C GLU A 192 -3.58 13.53 -15.42
N LEU A 193 -2.87 12.72 -14.63
CA LEU A 193 -3.50 11.93 -13.55
C LEU A 193 -4.14 12.84 -12.49
N GLY A 194 -3.53 13.99 -12.24
CA GLY A 194 -4.04 15.03 -11.35
C GLY A 194 -5.33 15.68 -11.85
N GLU A 195 -5.47 15.88 -13.16
CA GLU A 195 -6.70 16.38 -13.78
C GLU A 195 -7.82 15.33 -13.76
N ALA A 196 -7.49 14.06 -13.97
CA ALA A 196 -8.44 12.95 -13.87
C ALA A 196 -8.88 12.68 -12.41
N MET A 197 -7.94 12.81 -11.47
CA MET A 197 -8.15 12.55 -10.04
C MET A 197 -7.69 13.69 -9.12
N PRO A 198 -8.32 14.88 -9.16
CA PRO A 198 -7.91 16.05 -8.39
C PRO A 198 -7.80 15.78 -6.89
N SER A 199 -8.75 15.03 -6.31
CA SER A 199 -8.72 14.69 -4.89
C SER A 199 -7.55 13.78 -4.49
N VAL A 200 -7.04 12.97 -5.42
CA VAL A 200 -5.86 12.12 -5.18
C VAL A 200 -4.59 12.96 -5.27
N LYS A 201 -4.44 13.80 -6.30
CA LYS A 201 -3.31 14.75 -6.40
C LYS A 201 -3.22 15.66 -5.19
N THR A 202 -4.35 16.23 -4.75
CA THR A 202 -4.37 17.07 -3.55
C THR A 202 -3.84 16.33 -2.32
N VAL A 203 -4.23 15.07 -2.10
CA VAL A 203 -3.79 14.33 -0.90
C VAL A 203 -2.37 13.79 -1.02
N LEU A 204 -2.01 13.25 -2.19
CA LEU A 204 -0.71 12.61 -2.43
C LEU A 204 0.41 13.60 -2.74
N VAL A 205 0.09 14.85 -3.08
CA VAL A 205 1.07 15.89 -3.41
C VAL A 205 0.83 17.13 -2.55
N ASP A 206 -0.21 17.91 -2.82
CA ASP A 206 -0.37 19.25 -2.22
C ASP A 206 -0.41 19.27 -0.68
N GLU A 207 -1.05 18.26 -0.07
CA GLU A 207 -1.11 18.11 1.38
C GLU A 207 0.20 17.58 1.98
N ARG A 208 0.95 16.77 1.24
CA ARG A 208 2.29 16.34 1.67
C ARG A 208 3.26 17.50 1.58
N ASP A 209 3.18 18.32 0.54
CA ASP A 209 3.98 19.55 0.42
C ASP A 209 3.75 20.48 1.61
N LEU A 210 2.49 20.63 2.02
CA LEU A 210 2.13 21.42 3.20
C LEU A 210 2.75 20.83 4.48
N PHE A 211 2.61 19.53 4.69
CA PHE A 211 3.17 18.83 5.85
C PHE A 211 4.70 18.95 5.87
N MET A 212 5.36 18.58 4.77
CA MET A 212 6.81 18.64 4.64
C MET A 212 7.35 20.06 4.78
N ALA A 213 6.72 21.06 4.15
CA ALA A 213 7.15 22.45 4.29
C ALA A 213 7.07 22.93 5.74
N HIS A 214 6.02 22.55 6.47
CA HIS A 214 5.90 22.84 7.90
C HIS A 214 7.05 22.22 8.71
N HIS A 215 7.36 20.95 8.47
CA HIS A 215 8.45 20.25 9.17
C HIS A 215 9.84 20.81 8.79
N ILE A 216 10.11 21.03 7.50
CA ILE A 216 11.36 21.62 7.01
C ILE A 216 11.58 23.02 7.62
N ARG A 217 10.55 23.85 7.67
CA ARG A 217 10.64 25.21 8.24
C ARG A 217 10.97 25.19 9.73
N ASN A 218 10.40 24.24 10.46
CA ASN A 218 10.58 24.10 11.91
C ASN A 218 11.75 23.20 12.31
N ALA A 219 12.45 22.59 11.35
CA ALA A 219 13.63 21.79 11.60
C ALA A 219 14.70 22.60 12.36
N PRO A 220 15.49 21.96 13.23
CA PRO A 220 16.55 22.62 13.98
C PRO A 220 17.61 23.25 13.06
N GLY A 221 18.41 24.15 13.63
CA GLY A 221 19.47 24.84 12.91
C GLY A 221 19.05 25.99 11.99
N GLN A 222 20.06 26.62 11.39
CA GLN A 222 19.95 27.76 10.47
C GLN A 222 20.30 27.40 9.03
N ASN A 223 21.08 26.33 8.83
CA ASN A 223 21.44 25.83 7.50
C ASN A 223 20.85 24.44 7.32
N ILE A 224 19.82 24.31 6.48
CA ILE A 224 19.03 23.09 6.30
C ILE A 224 19.14 22.63 4.86
N ALA A 225 19.39 21.34 4.64
CA ALA A 225 19.22 20.71 3.34
C ALA A 225 18.04 19.74 3.38
N ALA A 226 17.14 19.77 2.39
CA ALA A 226 16.02 18.85 2.29
C ALA A 226 16.12 17.99 1.03
N VAL A 227 16.25 16.67 1.20
CA VAL A 227 16.28 15.68 0.12
C VAL A 227 14.88 15.17 -0.11
N VAL A 228 14.30 15.54 -1.25
CA VAL A 228 12.88 15.33 -1.58
C VAL A 228 12.72 14.92 -3.04
N GLY A 229 11.65 14.21 -3.37
CA GLY A 229 11.27 13.90 -4.74
C GLY A 229 11.10 15.18 -5.57
N ALA A 230 11.62 15.19 -6.79
CA ALA A 230 11.58 16.37 -7.66
C ALA A 230 10.17 16.93 -7.89
N ALA A 231 9.14 16.07 -7.87
CA ALA A 231 7.73 16.45 -8.00
C ALA A 231 7.22 17.35 -6.85
N HIS A 232 7.85 17.30 -5.68
CA HIS A 232 7.46 18.07 -4.50
C HIS A 232 8.11 19.46 -4.44
N VAL A 233 9.25 19.66 -5.13
CA VAL A 233 10.03 20.91 -5.05
C VAL A 233 9.20 22.16 -5.37
N PRO A 234 8.41 22.23 -6.47
CA PRO A 234 7.63 23.43 -6.78
C PRO A 234 6.57 23.75 -5.69
N GLY A 235 5.97 22.72 -5.10
CA GLY A 235 5.00 22.86 -4.02
C GLY A 235 5.63 23.32 -2.72
N LEU A 236 6.78 22.74 -2.35
CA LEU A 236 7.56 23.14 -1.18
C LEU A 236 8.01 24.59 -1.25
N VAL A 237 8.54 25.05 -2.39
CA VAL A 237 8.93 26.46 -2.60
C VAL A 237 7.76 27.41 -2.32
N ARG A 238 6.56 27.05 -2.79
CA ARG A 238 5.35 27.86 -2.57
C ARG A 238 4.94 27.86 -1.10
N ARG A 239 4.91 26.70 -0.45
CA ARG A 239 4.47 26.52 0.95
C ARG A 239 5.42 27.15 1.96
N LEU A 240 6.72 26.97 1.77
CA LEU A 240 7.76 27.59 2.60
C LEU A 240 7.68 29.13 2.59
N LYS A 241 7.21 29.74 1.50
CA LYS A 241 6.98 31.19 1.39
C LYS A 241 5.62 31.64 1.93
N ALA A 242 4.61 30.79 1.89
CA ALA A 242 3.22 31.14 2.23
C ALA A 242 2.97 31.33 3.73
N ALA A 243 3.90 30.88 4.56
CA ALA A 243 3.84 30.89 6.00
C ALA A 243 2.62 30.15 6.60
N ASP A 244 2.37 28.93 6.13
CA ASP A 244 1.26 28.09 6.60
C ASP A 244 1.28 27.88 8.12
N THR A 245 0.09 27.77 8.72
CA THR A 245 -0.09 27.65 10.17
C THR A 245 0.13 26.22 10.68
N PRO A 246 0.53 26.03 11.95
CA PRO A 246 0.65 24.70 12.55
C PRO A 246 -0.65 23.87 12.53
N GLU A 247 -1.80 24.55 12.56
CA GLU A 247 -3.10 23.91 12.51
C GLU A 247 -3.39 23.29 11.13
N GLU A 248 -3.00 23.96 10.05
CA GLU A 248 -3.14 23.42 8.68
C GLU A 248 -2.29 22.16 8.48
N ALA A 249 -1.08 22.14 9.03
CA ALA A 249 -0.20 20.96 9.00
C ALA A 249 -0.80 19.78 9.81
N ARG A 250 -1.39 20.05 10.97
CA ARG A 250 -2.06 19.01 11.77
C ARG A 250 -3.27 18.41 11.05
N GLN A 251 -4.08 19.24 10.40
CA GLN A 251 -5.29 18.78 9.69
C GLN A 251 -4.99 17.85 8.51
N VAL A 252 -3.83 17.98 7.89
CA VAL A 252 -3.41 17.05 6.82
C VAL A 252 -2.83 15.75 7.37
N ASP A 253 -2.38 15.70 8.62
CA ASP A 253 -1.92 14.46 9.26
C ASP A 253 -3.08 13.60 9.81
N GLU A 254 -4.28 14.17 9.94
CA GLU A 254 -5.45 13.41 10.40
C GLU A 254 -6.18 12.66 9.26
N VAL A 255 -6.52 11.39 9.54
CA VAL A 255 -7.33 10.58 8.63
C VAL A 255 -8.81 10.92 8.82
N PRO A 256 -9.52 11.44 7.79
CA PRO A 256 -10.91 11.86 7.92
C PRO A 256 -11.80 10.68 8.34
N PRO A 257 -12.83 10.87 9.18
CA PRO A 257 -13.66 9.77 9.66
C PRO A 257 -14.41 9.07 8.51
N ARG A 258 -14.75 7.79 8.71
CA ARG A 258 -15.64 7.08 7.78
C ARG A 258 -17.02 7.76 7.75
N SER A 259 -17.60 7.91 6.55
CA SER A 259 -18.96 8.43 6.42
C SER A 259 -19.95 7.51 7.14
N THR A 260 -21.01 8.07 7.72
CA THR A 260 -22.05 7.29 8.43
C THR A 260 -22.65 6.21 7.53
N PHE A 261 -22.88 6.52 6.25
CA PHE A 261 -23.35 5.54 5.27
C PHE A 261 -22.37 4.37 5.10
N SER A 262 -21.06 4.63 4.99
CA SER A 262 -20.06 3.55 4.88
C SER A 262 -19.94 2.68 6.14
N LYS A 263 -20.36 3.21 7.30
CA LYS A 263 -20.44 2.43 8.56
C LYS A 263 -21.68 1.55 8.60
N LEU A 264 -22.81 2.01 8.04
CA LEU A 264 -24.10 1.32 8.08
C LEU A 264 -24.29 0.34 6.92
N LEU A 265 -23.75 0.63 5.74
CA LEU A 265 -23.96 -0.19 4.54
C LEU A 265 -23.64 -1.68 4.73
N PRO A 266 -22.54 -2.08 5.40
CA PRO A 266 -22.24 -3.50 5.62
C PRO A 266 -23.28 -4.23 6.49
N TRP A 267 -24.04 -3.50 7.31
CA TRP A 267 -25.09 -4.06 8.17
C TRP A 267 -26.43 -4.26 7.46
N LEU A 268 -26.60 -3.69 6.27
CA LEU A 268 -27.86 -3.75 5.52
C LEU A 268 -28.25 -5.21 5.19
N ILE A 269 -27.32 -5.98 4.60
CA ILE A 269 -27.59 -7.37 4.21
C ILE A 269 -27.88 -8.25 5.45
N PRO A 270 -27.04 -8.26 6.50
CA PRO A 270 -27.36 -8.99 7.73
C PRO A 270 -28.71 -8.59 8.34
N ALA A 271 -29.03 -7.29 8.40
CA ALA A 271 -30.30 -6.83 8.95
C ALA A 271 -31.49 -7.34 8.14
N ILE A 272 -31.40 -7.33 6.80
CA ILE A 272 -32.43 -7.89 5.91
C ILE A 272 -32.60 -9.38 6.16
N VAL A 273 -31.50 -10.14 6.20
CA VAL A 273 -31.55 -11.60 6.41
C VAL A 273 -32.16 -11.93 7.77
N ILE A 274 -31.71 -11.25 8.84
CA ILE A 274 -32.26 -11.42 10.19
C ILE A 274 -33.75 -11.08 10.18
N ALA A 275 -34.16 -9.98 9.55
CA ALA A 275 -35.57 -9.60 9.45
C ALA A 275 -36.41 -10.67 8.73
N VAL A 276 -35.91 -11.24 7.63
CA VAL A 276 -36.61 -12.34 6.91
C VAL A 276 -36.76 -13.57 7.80
N PHE A 277 -35.72 -13.98 8.52
CA PHE A 277 -35.83 -15.11 9.46
C PHE A 277 -36.79 -14.82 10.61
N VAL A 278 -36.76 -13.61 11.19
CA VAL A 278 -37.68 -13.22 12.26
C VAL A 278 -39.12 -13.21 11.76
N LEU A 279 -39.38 -12.64 10.58
CA LEU A 279 -40.73 -12.61 9.98
C LEU A 279 -41.21 -14.02 9.62
N GLY A 280 -40.36 -14.83 9.01
CA GLY A 280 -40.64 -16.22 8.67
C GLY A 280 -40.95 -17.07 9.90
N PHE A 281 -40.28 -16.83 11.03
CA PHE A 281 -40.58 -17.53 12.29
C PHE A 281 -42.02 -17.29 12.79
N PHE A 282 -42.58 -16.09 12.56
CA PHE A 282 -43.94 -15.76 12.99
C PHE A 282 -45.02 -16.07 11.94
N ARG A 283 -44.67 -16.13 10.65
CA ARG A 283 -45.64 -16.21 9.54
C ARG A 283 -45.57 -17.49 8.72
N ALA A 284 -44.40 -18.10 8.58
CA ALA A 284 -44.22 -19.26 7.72
C ALA A 284 -44.52 -20.57 8.48
N ASP A 285 -44.86 -21.60 7.71
CA ASP A 285 -45.01 -22.93 8.27
C ASP A 285 -43.67 -23.44 8.84
N PRO A 286 -43.68 -24.19 9.96
CA PRO A 286 -42.45 -24.69 10.59
C PRO A 286 -41.53 -25.46 9.63
N GLY A 287 -42.10 -26.19 8.67
CA GLY A 287 -41.34 -26.91 7.65
C GLY A 287 -40.64 -25.99 6.64
N GLU A 288 -41.28 -24.89 6.22
CA GLU A 288 -40.68 -23.91 5.32
C GLU A 288 -39.57 -23.12 6.02
N PHE A 289 -39.79 -22.74 7.29
CA PHE A 289 -38.77 -22.11 8.12
C PHE A 289 -37.54 -23.02 8.30
N GLN A 290 -37.76 -24.30 8.62
CA GLN A 290 -36.69 -25.28 8.74
C GLN A 290 -35.92 -25.44 7.42
N ASN A 291 -36.63 -25.54 6.29
CA ASN A 291 -36.01 -25.66 4.97
C ASN A 291 -35.14 -24.45 4.63
N ALA A 292 -35.61 -23.25 4.92
CA ALA A 292 -34.85 -22.02 4.69
C ALA A 292 -33.61 -21.91 5.59
N ALA A 293 -33.73 -22.32 6.87
CA ALA A 293 -32.59 -22.36 7.79
C ALA A 293 -31.53 -23.37 7.35
N ILE A 294 -31.95 -24.57 6.93
CA ILE A 294 -31.06 -25.60 6.38
C ILE A 294 -30.40 -25.10 5.10
N ALA A 295 -31.17 -24.50 4.18
CA ALA A 295 -30.62 -23.94 2.94
C ALA A 295 -29.58 -22.85 3.21
N TRP A 296 -29.81 -21.98 4.20
CA TRP A 296 -28.84 -20.96 4.61
C TRP A 296 -27.52 -21.55 5.08
N VAL A 297 -27.60 -22.54 5.98
CA VAL A 297 -26.42 -23.23 6.52
C VAL A 297 -25.68 -23.98 5.42
N LEU A 298 -26.40 -24.78 4.62
CA LEU A 298 -25.78 -25.59 3.58
C LEU A 298 -25.18 -24.75 2.44
N ALA A 299 -25.86 -23.70 2.00
CA ALA A 299 -25.35 -22.84 0.92
C ALA A 299 -24.10 -22.10 1.36
N ASN A 300 -24.12 -21.41 2.51
CA ASN A 300 -22.96 -20.69 3.03
C ASN A 300 -21.81 -21.66 3.39
N GLY A 301 -22.12 -22.69 4.17
CA GLY A 301 -21.14 -23.63 4.68
C GLY A 301 -20.46 -24.41 3.55
N SER A 302 -21.23 -25.00 2.64
CA SER A 302 -20.67 -25.87 1.59
C SER A 302 -19.86 -25.10 0.57
N LEU A 303 -20.32 -23.91 0.13
CA LEU A 303 -19.57 -23.10 -0.83
C LEU A 303 -18.29 -22.51 -0.22
N SER A 304 -18.32 -22.11 1.05
CA SER A 304 -17.11 -21.66 1.76
C SER A 304 -16.12 -22.79 1.99
N ALA A 305 -16.60 -23.98 2.36
CA ALA A 305 -15.80 -25.20 2.47
C ALA A 305 -15.20 -25.62 1.13
N LEU A 306 -15.97 -25.53 0.03
CA LEU A 306 -15.48 -25.79 -1.32
C LEU A 306 -14.39 -24.80 -1.72
N GLY A 307 -14.57 -23.50 -1.46
CA GLY A 307 -13.52 -22.50 -1.70
C GLY A 307 -12.23 -22.81 -0.93
N THR A 308 -12.36 -23.24 0.32
CA THR A 308 -11.22 -23.68 1.15
C THR A 308 -10.55 -24.94 0.58
N LEU A 309 -11.34 -25.89 0.08
CA LEU A 309 -10.85 -27.11 -0.55
C LEU A 309 -10.09 -26.79 -1.84
N VAL A 310 -10.61 -25.91 -2.70
CA VAL A 310 -9.95 -25.45 -3.93
C VAL A 310 -8.63 -24.76 -3.61
N ALA A 311 -8.54 -24.03 -2.50
CA ALA A 311 -7.30 -23.45 -2.00
C ALA A 311 -6.30 -24.49 -1.44
N LEU A 312 -6.65 -25.78 -1.42
CA LEU A 312 -5.90 -26.85 -0.73
C LEU A 312 -5.67 -26.54 0.75
N GLY A 313 -6.69 -25.95 1.39
CA GLY A 313 -6.73 -25.72 2.83
C GLY A 313 -6.68 -27.02 3.62
N HIS A 314 -6.21 -26.93 4.86
CA HIS A 314 -6.15 -28.07 5.77
C HIS A 314 -7.57 -28.59 6.07
N PRO A 315 -7.78 -29.91 6.28
CA PRO A 315 -9.11 -30.46 6.56
C PRO A 315 -9.86 -29.78 7.71
N LEU A 316 -9.15 -29.43 8.80
CA LEU A 316 -9.73 -28.66 9.91
C LEU A 316 -10.20 -27.27 9.49
N THR A 317 -9.50 -26.64 8.56
CA THR A 317 -9.89 -25.35 7.99
C THR A 317 -11.15 -25.47 7.14
N ILE A 318 -11.30 -26.56 6.37
CA ILE A 318 -12.52 -26.83 5.58
C ILE A 318 -13.73 -26.98 6.50
N ILE A 319 -13.58 -27.72 7.61
CA ILE A 319 -14.63 -27.87 8.62
C ILE A 319 -14.94 -26.50 9.27
N ALA A 320 -13.91 -25.73 9.62
CA ALA A 320 -14.10 -24.40 10.17
C ALA A 320 -14.83 -23.47 9.20
N ALA A 321 -14.53 -23.53 7.90
CA ALA A 321 -15.21 -22.76 6.86
C ALA A 321 -16.72 -23.09 6.83
N PHE A 322 -17.05 -24.39 6.86
CA PHE A 322 -18.44 -24.85 6.84
C PHE A 322 -19.25 -24.32 8.03
N ILE A 323 -18.66 -24.37 9.23
CA ILE A 323 -19.33 -23.96 10.48
C ILE A 323 -19.38 -22.43 10.59
N ALA A 324 -18.31 -21.74 10.23
CA ALA A 324 -18.20 -20.30 10.42
C ALA A 324 -19.02 -19.51 9.38
N ALA A 325 -19.09 -19.96 8.13
CA ALA A 325 -19.69 -19.18 7.04
C ALA A 325 -21.14 -18.73 7.29
N PRO A 326 -22.08 -19.58 7.78
CA PRO A 326 -23.46 -19.17 8.02
C PRO A 326 -23.64 -18.14 9.15
N ILE A 327 -22.70 -18.11 10.10
CA ILE A 327 -22.70 -17.20 11.25
C ILE A 327 -22.03 -15.87 10.87
N THR A 328 -20.87 -15.97 10.23
CA THR A 328 -20.06 -14.83 9.80
C THR A 328 -20.71 -14.05 8.66
N SER A 329 -21.51 -14.67 7.80
CA SER A 329 -22.29 -13.95 6.79
C SER A 329 -23.32 -12.97 7.38
N LEU A 330 -23.72 -13.17 8.64
CA LEU A 330 -24.58 -12.26 9.40
C LEU A 330 -23.78 -11.21 10.21
N ASN A 331 -22.45 -11.19 10.08
CA ASN A 331 -21.59 -10.25 10.78
C ASN A 331 -20.59 -9.58 9.83
N PRO A 332 -20.76 -8.29 9.50
CA PRO A 332 -19.88 -7.60 8.57
C PRO A 332 -18.46 -7.35 9.12
N THR A 333 -18.23 -7.61 10.41
CA THR A 333 -16.92 -7.39 11.05
C THR A 333 -16.03 -8.62 11.04
N ILE A 334 -16.61 -9.83 11.01
CA ILE A 334 -15.89 -11.11 11.02
C ILE A 334 -16.43 -11.96 9.87
N GLY A 335 -15.63 -12.15 8.84
CA GLY A 335 -15.98 -12.93 7.65
C GLY A 335 -15.44 -14.36 7.72
N ALA A 336 -16.04 -15.26 6.94
CA ALA A 336 -15.62 -16.66 6.84
C ALA A 336 -14.11 -16.80 6.54
N GLY A 337 -13.58 -15.98 5.63
CA GLY A 337 -12.16 -15.93 5.32
C GLY A 337 -11.25 -15.61 6.49
N MET A 338 -11.66 -14.72 7.40
CA MET A 338 -10.84 -14.39 8.58
C MET A 338 -10.71 -15.60 9.49
N VAL A 339 -11.82 -16.32 9.71
CA VAL A 339 -11.84 -17.54 10.53
C VAL A 339 -11.02 -18.64 9.88
N THR A 340 -11.17 -18.88 8.58
CA THR A 340 -10.42 -19.91 7.87
C THR A 340 -8.94 -19.56 7.77
N ALA A 341 -8.57 -18.31 7.51
CA ALA A 341 -7.18 -17.86 7.53
C ALA A 341 -6.55 -18.05 8.90
N PHE A 342 -7.28 -17.70 9.97
CA PHE A 342 -6.85 -17.93 11.34
C PHE A 342 -6.62 -19.42 11.58
N VAL A 343 -7.62 -20.27 11.37
CA VAL A 343 -7.49 -21.73 11.57
C VAL A 343 -6.37 -22.31 10.73
N GLN A 344 -6.28 -21.98 9.44
CA GLN A 344 -5.24 -22.42 8.52
C GLN A 344 -3.84 -22.06 9.04
N THR A 345 -3.68 -20.85 9.56
CA THR A 345 -2.42 -20.37 10.10
C THR A 345 -1.99 -21.16 11.35
N PHE A 346 -2.93 -21.58 12.19
CA PHE A 346 -2.62 -22.40 13.36
C PHE A 346 -2.29 -23.85 12.99
N VAL A 347 -3.04 -24.46 12.09
CA VAL A 347 -2.89 -25.89 11.74
C VAL A 347 -1.79 -26.13 10.69
N ALA A 348 -1.49 -25.13 9.86
CA ALA A 348 -0.48 -25.17 8.82
C ALA A 348 0.31 -23.85 8.76
N PRO A 349 1.10 -23.53 9.81
CA PRO A 349 1.80 -22.26 9.90
C PRO A 349 2.83 -22.08 8.76
N PRO A 350 2.97 -20.85 8.25
CA PRO A 350 4.01 -20.51 7.29
C PRO A 350 5.39 -20.55 7.97
N LYS A 351 6.42 -20.85 7.17
CA LYS A 351 7.83 -20.82 7.58
C LYS A 351 8.48 -19.50 7.17
N VAL A 352 9.64 -19.18 7.75
CA VAL A 352 10.43 -17.98 7.40
C VAL A 352 10.71 -17.90 5.90
N ARG A 353 11.13 -19.00 5.28
CA ARG A 353 11.34 -19.08 3.82
C ARG A 353 10.10 -18.70 2.99
N ASP A 354 8.90 -18.98 3.50
CA ASP A 354 7.66 -18.72 2.78
C ASP A 354 7.36 -17.20 2.79
N LEU A 355 7.92 -16.45 3.74
CA LEU A 355 7.89 -14.98 3.76
C LEU A 355 8.98 -14.39 2.86
N GLU A 356 10.18 -14.96 2.88
CA GLU A 356 11.33 -14.43 2.10
C GLU A 356 11.07 -14.49 0.58
N ASN A 357 10.39 -15.55 0.13
CA ASN A 357 10.11 -15.82 -1.29
C ASN A 357 8.70 -15.40 -1.73
N ILE A 358 7.91 -14.77 -0.85
CA ILE A 358 6.48 -14.50 -1.15
C ILE A 358 6.29 -13.65 -2.40
N GLY A 359 7.19 -12.70 -2.66
CA GLY A 359 7.10 -11.80 -3.82
C GLY A 359 7.23 -12.54 -5.15
N ASP A 360 8.16 -13.50 -5.22
CA ASP A 360 8.38 -14.32 -6.41
C ASP A 360 7.26 -15.36 -6.55
N ASP A 361 6.89 -16.00 -5.43
CA ASP A 361 5.84 -17.02 -5.43
C ASP A 361 4.46 -16.46 -5.84
N ILE A 362 4.06 -15.25 -5.41
CA ILE A 362 2.76 -14.70 -5.82
C ILE A 362 2.72 -14.21 -7.27
N ALA A 363 3.89 -13.97 -7.88
CA ALA A 363 4.00 -13.59 -9.29
C ALA A 363 3.68 -14.79 -10.21
N GLU A 364 3.95 -16.00 -9.73
CA GLU A 364 3.60 -17.24 -10.43
C GLU A 364 2.25 -17.79 -9.96
N TRP A 365 1.38 -18.18 -10.90
CA TRP A 365 0.08 -18.78 -10.57
C TRP A 365 0.19 -19.99 -9.62
N ARG A 366 1.22 -20.83 -9.80
CA ARG A 366 1.45 -22.01 -8.96
C ARG A 366 1.91 -21.65 -7.55
N GLY A 367 2.59 -20.53 -7.38
CA GLY A 367 3.12 -20.13 -6.08
C GLY A 367 2.03 -19.83 -5.05
N TRP A 368 0.82 -19.45 -5.51
CA TRP A 368 -0.37 -19.33 -4.65
C TRP A 368 -0.76 -20.63 -3.92
N TRP A 369 -0.47 -21.79 -4.50
CA TRP A 369 -0.74 -23.09 -3.88
C TRP A 369 0.49 -23.71 -3.21
N SER A 370 1.70 -23.48 -3.73
CA SER A 370 2.92 -24.08 -3.18
C SER A 370 3.41 -23.35 -1.92
N ASN A 371 3.34 -22.02 -1.90
CA ASN A 371 3.74 -21.21 -0.76
C ASN A 371 2.65 -21.23 0.33
N ARG A 372 3.04 -21.55 1.58
CA ARG A 372 2.08 -21.69 2.70
C ARG A 372 1.42 -20.37 3.07
N LEU A 373 2.15 -19.27 2.99
CA LEU A 373 1.63 -17.94 3.25
C LEU A 373 0.66 -17.51 2.15
N ALA A 374 1.05 -17.68 0.88
CA ALA A 374 0.16 -17.43 -0.26
C ALA A 374 -1.13 -18.25 -0.17
N ARG A 375 -1.03 -19.52 0.26
CA ARG A 375 -2.17 -20.40 0.47
C ARG A 375 -3.12 -19.91 1.56
N ILE A 376 -2.62 -19.33 2.65
CA ILE A 376 -3.48 -18.73 3.69
C ILE A 376 -4.35 -17.61 3.10
N PHE A 377 -3.78 -16.76 2.23
CA PHE A 377 -4.54 -15.74 1.51
C PHE A 377 -5.55 -16.33 0.53
N LEU A 378 -5.15 -17.37 -0.19
CA LEU A 378 -6.03 -18.06 -1.11
C LEU A 378 -7.23 -18.68 -0.38
N VAL A 379 -6.98 -19.32 0.77
CA VAL A 379 -8.01 -19.83 1.67
C VAL A 379 -8.92 -18.70 2.15
N PHE A 380 -8.36 -17.59 2.63
CA PHE A 380 -9.12 -16.40 3.06
C PHE A 380 -10.08 -15.93 1.96
N PHE A 381 -9.53 -15.76 0.75
CA PHE A 381 -10.25 -15.19 -0.38
C PHE A 381 -11.35 -16.12 -0.89
N LEU A 382 -11.00 -17.38 -1.21
CA LEU A 382 -11.95 -18.33 -1.80
C LEU A 382 -13.05 -18.74 -0.81
N SER A 383 -12.76 -18.85 0.48
CA SER A 383 -13.78 -19.15 1.49
C SER A 383 -14.72 -17.96 1.74
N SER A 384 -14.21 -16.71 1.68
CA SER A 384 -15.04 -15.51 1.73
C SER A 384 -15.95 -15.42 0.50
N LEU A 385 -15.39 -15.63 -0.69
CA LEU A 385 -16.16 -15.66 -1.95
C LEU A 385 -17.25 -16.72 -1.89
N GLY A 386 -16.92 -17.94 -1.41
CA GLY A 386 -17.88 -19.02 -1.22
C GLY A 386 -19.01 -18.65 -0.26
N SER A 387 -18.72 -18.00 0.87
CA SER A 387 -19.76 -17.51 1.79
C SER A 387 -20.64 -16.42 1.17
N SER A 388 -20.05 -15.46 0.44
CA SER A 388 -20.81 -14.43 -0.26
C SER A 388 -21.75 -15.03 -1.31
N LEU A 389 -21.25 -15.95 -2.14
CA LEU A 389 -22.08 -16.68 -3.10
C LEU A 389 -23.16 -17.50 -2.40
N GLY A 390 -22.85 -18.14 -1.28
CA GLY A 390 -23.80 -18.89 -0.46
C GLY A 390 -24.93 -18.01 0.10
N THR A 391 -24.64 -16.78 0.47
CA THR A 391 -25.66 -15.79 0.86
C THR A 391 -26.60 -15.49 -0.31
N PHE A 392 -26.08 -15.21 -1.51
CA PHE A 392 -26.89 -14.96 -2.71
C PHE A 392 -27.73 -16.17 -3.14
N VAL A 393 -27.15 -17.36 -3.07
CA VAL A 393 -27.84 -18.62 -3.32
C VAL A 393 -28.98 -18.75 -2.31
N ALA A 394 -28.69 -18.71 -1.01
CA ALA A 394 -29.69 -18.87 0.05
C ALA A 394 -30.85 -17.87 -0.03
N PHE A 395 -30.64 -16.64 -0.53
CA PHE A 395 -31.73 -15.68 -0.78
C PHE A 395 -32.85 -16.24 -1.66
N GLY A 396 -32.53 -17.12 -2.61
CA GLY A 396 -33.52 -17.80 -3.45
C GLY A 396 -34.51 -18.68 -2.68
N TRP A 397 -34.15 -19.16 -1.49
CA TRP A 397 -35.03 -19.93 -0.59
C TRP A 397 -35.68 -19.02 0.47
N LEU A 398 -34.97 -17.98 0.91
CA LEU A 398 -35.50 -16.99 1.85
C LEU A 398 -36.73 -16.24 1.31
N LYS A 399 -36.85 -16.10 -0.01
CA LYS A 399 -38.03 -15.49 -0.65
C LYS A 399 -39.35 -16.24 -0.36
N ASN A 400 -39.27 -17.53 -0.01
CA ASN A 400 -40.45 -18.35 0.26
C ASN A 400 -40.93 -18.19 1.72
N LEU A 401 -40.18 -17.48 2.58
CA LEU A 401 -40.52 -17.24 3.99
C LEU A 401 -41.42 -16.02 4.24
N VAL A 402 -41.57 -15.13 3.25
CA VAL A 402 -42.17 -13.79 3.42
C VAL A 402 -43.30 -13.56 2.43
#